data_AF-A0A1F5ZVC5-F1
#
_entry.id   AF-A0A1F5ZVC5-F1
#
_cell.length_a   1.000
_cell.length_b   1.000
_cell.length_c   1.000
_cell.angle_alpha   90.00
_cell.angle_beta   90.00
_cell.angle_gamma   90.00
#
_symmetry.space_group_name_H-M   'P 1'
#
loop_
_entity.id
_entity.type
_entity.pdbx_description
1 polymer ?
#
loop_
_entity_poly.entity_id
_entity_poly.type
_entity_poly.pdbx_seq_one_letter_code
_entity_poly.pdbx_strand_id
1 'polypeptide(L)' 'MNQSITISSNSFNSLLTRMSRLEKLVEKVLEKMEKEPPCGTSAWWDYSEKRADAEIKMGKYKTFENGEEYLKYLKTL' A
#
# COMPACT_ATOMS: atom_id res chain seq x y z
N MET A 1 14.10 -10.94 40.63
CA MET A 1 14.56 -9.54 40.64
C MET A 1 13.69 -8.75 39.68
N ASN A 2 12.71 -7.99 40.17
CA ASN A 2 11.91 -7.09 39.33
C ASN A 2 12.64 -5.75 39.25
N GLN A 3 13.27 -5.47 38.10
CA GLN A 3 13.81 -4.15 37.81
C GLN A 3 12.64 -3.23 37.45
N SER A 4 12.20 -2.41 38.41
CA SER A 4 11.25 -1.34 38.15
C SER A 4 12.02 -0.18 37.50
N ILE A 5 11.86 -0.02 36.18
CA ILE A 5 12.43 1.12 35.46
C ILE A 5 11.55 2.32 35.76
N THR A 6 12.00 3.23 36.64
CA THR A 6 11.30 4.49 36.91
C THR A 6 11.53 5.43 35.73
N ILE A 7 10.60 5.44 34.78
CA ILE A 7 10.60 6.39 33.67
C ILE A 7 10.18 7.75 34.22
N SER A 8 10.96 8.80 33.96
CA SER A 8 10.55 10.15 34.35
C SER A 8 9.26 10.54 33.62
N SER A 9 8.34 11.22 34.31
CA SER A 9 7.06 11.63 33.73
C SER A 9 7.24 12.46 32.45
N ASN A 10 8.32 13.22 32.36
CA ASN A 10 8.69 13.97 31.15
C ASN A 10 9.03 13.05 29.97
N SER A 11 9.81 11.99 30.19
CA SER A 11 10.13 11.02 29.15
C SER A 11 8.90 10.26 28.69
N PHE A 12 7.99 9.91 29.61
CA PHE A 12 6.73 9.25 29.28
C PHE A 12 5.82 10.16 28.43
N ASN A 13 5.64 11.42 28.83
CA ASN A 13 4.84 12.39 28.07
C ASN A 13 5.44 12.70 26.69
N SER A 14 6.77 12.75 26.60
CA SER A 14 7.47 12.91 25.32
C SER A 14 7.23 11.72 24.39
N LEU A 15 7.26 10.50 24.92
CA LEU A 15 6.97 9.29 24.17
C LEU A 15 5.54 9.28 23.63
N LEU A 16 4.55 9.57 24.49
CA LEU A 16 3.15 9.66 24.06
C LEU A 16 2.95 10.69 22.96
N THR A 17 3.58 11.87 23.10
CA THR A 17 3.52 12.92 22.08
C THR A 17 4.10 12.45 20.74
N ARG A 18 5.22 11.72 20.78
CA ARG A 18 5.83 11.14 19.57
C ARG A 18 4.94 10.09 18.93
N MET A 19 4.30 9.24 19.73
CA MET A 19 3.35 8.22 19.24
C MET A 19 2.14 8.86 18.56
N SER A 20 1.50 9.85 19.18
CA SER A 20 0.37 10.56 18.56
C SER A 20 0.76 11.32 17.30
N ARG A 21 2.00 11.82 17.22
CA ARG A 21 2.50 12.43 15.98
C ARG A 21 2.69 11.40 14.88
N LEU A 22 3.21 10.23 15.21
CA LEU A 22 3.38 9.11 14.28
C LEU A 22 2.04 8.63 13.73
N GLU A 23 1.05 8.44 14.61
CA GLU A 23 -0.32 8.06 14.24
C GLU A 23 -0.90 9.03 13.20
N LYS A 24 -0.86 10.34 13.47
CA LYS A 24 -1.33 11.37 12.53
C LYS A 24 -0.58 11.37 11.20
N LEU A 25 0.70 11.03 11.20
CA LEU A 25 1.49 10.92 9.97
C LEU A 25 1.08 9.69 9.17
N VAL A 26 0.84 8.56 9.83
CA VAL A 26 0.34 7.34 9.20
C VAL A 26 -1.03 7.56 8.59
N GLU A 27 -1.96 8.19 9.31
CA GLU A 27 -3.29 8.55 8.79
C GLU A 27 -3.20 9.39 7.51
N LYS A 28 -2.37 10.45 7.52
CA LYS A 28 -2.15 11.30 6.33
C LYS A 28 -1.52 10.55 5.16
N VAL A 29 -0.67 9.56 5.43
CA VAL A 29 -0.10 8.71 4.38
C VAL A 29 -1.19 7.79 3.83
N LEU A 30 -2.02 7.20 4.67
CA LEU A 30 -3.14 6.34 4.27
C LEU A 30 -4.22 7.12 3.49
N GLU A 31 -4.48 8.37 3.83
CA GLU A 31 -5.37 9.27 3.08
C GLU A 31 -4.84 9.58 1.67
N LYS A 32 -3.51 9.64 1.53
CA LYS A 32 -2.82 9.87 0.25
C LYS A 32 -2.62 8.60 -0.56
N MET A 33 -2.73 7.43 0.06
CA MET A 33 -2.77 6.17 -0.66
C MET A 33 -4.10 6.09 -1.38
N GLU A 34 -4.02 6.06 -2.71
CA GLU A 34 -5.19 5.94 -3.58
C GLU A 34 -5.97 4.68 -3.19
N LYS A 35 -7.18 4.86 -2.66
CA LYS A 35 -8.05 3.75 -2.27
C LYS A 35 -8.62 3.14 -3.53
N GLU A 36 -8.31 1.88 -3.78
CA GLU A 36 -8.92 1.12 -4.87
C GLU A 36 -10.45 1.13 -4.70
N PRO A 37 -11.21 1.63 -5.70
CA PRO A 37 -12.66 1.63 -5.64
C PRO A 37 -13.23 0.20 -5.65
N PRO A 38 -14.50 -0.02 -5.29
CA PRO A 38 -15.10 -1.35 -5.35
C PRO A 38 -15.04 -1.94 -6.77
N CYS A 39 -14.53 -3.16 -6.89
CA CYS A 39 -14.37 -3.87 -8.16
C CYS A 39 -15.67 -3.91 -8.95
N GLY A 40 -15.58 -3.68 -10.27
CA GLY A 40 -16.72 -3.68 -11.19
C GLY A 40 -17.52 -2.37 -11.24
N THR A 41 -17.19 -1.37 -10.42
CA THR A 41 -17.76 -0.02 -10.57
C THR A 41 -17.06 0.76 -11.69
N SER A 42 -17.73 1.78 -12.25
CA SER A 42 -17.10 2.68 -13.23
C SER A 42 -15.81 3.30 -12.69
N ALA A 43 -15.83 3.72 -11.41
CA ALA A 43 -14.66 4.30 -10.76
C ALA A 43 -13.50 3.30 -10.65
N TRP A 44 -13.79 2.00 -10.47
CA TRP A 44 -12.76 0.97 -10.44
C TRP A 44 -12.13 0.76 -11.82
N TRP A 45 -12.91 0.81 -12.90
CA TRP A 45 -12.36 0.75 -14.26
C TRP A 45 -11.41 1.93 -14.53
N ASP A 46 -11.83 3.15 -14.20
CA ASP A 46 -11.01 4.36 -14.36
C ASP A 46 -9.72 4.29 -13.51
N TYR A 47 -9.79 3.73 -12.30
CA TYR A 47 -8.62 3.50 -11.45
C TYR A 47 -7.70 2.43 -12.04
N SER A 48 -8.27 1.31 -12.50
CA SER A 48 -7.56 0.16 -13.06
C SER A 48 -6.77 0.53 -14.31
N GLU A 49 -7.37 1.31 -15.22
CA GLU A 49 -6.69 1.79 -16.43
C GLU A 49 -5.49 2.68 -16.10
N LYS A 50 -5.66 3.67 -15.21
CA LYS A 50 -4.56 4.55 -14.77
C LYS A 50 -3.43 3.77 -14.13
N ARG A 51 -3.77 2.76 -13.34
CA ARG A 51 -2.81 1.89 -12.67
C ARG A 51 -2.07 1.01 -13.67
N ALA A 52 -2.78 0.42 -14.64
CA ALA A 52 -2.18 -0.36 -15.72
C ALA A 52 -1.17 0.47 -16.52
N ASP A 53 -1.52 1.72 -16.87
CA ASP A 53 -0.61 2.65 -17.54
C ASP A 53 0.66 2.93 -16.72
N ALA A 54 0.51 3.12 -15.41
CA ALA A 54 1.63 3.34 -14.51
C ALA A 54 2.54 2.11 -14.41
N GLU A 55 1.97 0.91 -14.32
CA GLU A 55 2.71 -0.36 -14.27
C GLU A 55 3.44 -0.64 -15.59
N ILE A 56 2.82 -0.35 -16.74
CA ILE A 56 3.46 -0.42 -18.06
C ILE A 56 4.67 0.52 -18.12
N LYS A 57 4.52 1.78 -17.69
CA LYS A 57 5.63 2.75 -17.63
C LYS A 57 6.78 2.30 -16.71
N MET A 58 6.47 1.57 -15.64
CA MET A 58 7.47 0.98 -14.74
C MET A 58 8.10 -0.31 -15.28
N GLY A 59 7.71 -0.78 -16.47
CA GLY A 59 8.19 -2.04 -17.03
C GLY A 59 7.61 -3.29 -16.35
N LYS A 60 6.53 -3.15 -15.59
CA LYS A 60 5.86 -4.25 -14.88
C LYS A 60 4.82 -4.92 -15.78
N TYR A 61 5.27 -5.46 -16.90
CA TYR A 61 4.41 -6.20 -17.82
C TYR A 61 5.12 -7.46 -18.32
N LYS A 62 4.32 -8.41 -18.80
CA LYS A 62 4.83 -9.60 -19.49
C LYS A 62 4.36 -9.55 -20.93
N THR A 63 5.30 -9.64 -21.86
CA THR A 63 5.02 -9.85 -23.27
C THR A 63 4.95 -11.34 -23.56
N PHE A 64 4.05 -11.70 -24.45
CA PHE A 64 3.97 -13.05 -25.01
C PHE A 64 4.21 -12.92 -26.52
N GLU A 65 4.99 -13.82 -27.08
CA GLU A 65 5.32 -13.79 -28.51
C GLU A 65 4.12 -14.17 -29.37
N ASN A 66 3.21 -14.98 -28.83
CA ASN A 66 2.03 -15.46 -29.52
C ASN A 66 0.91 -15.86 -28.56
N GLY A 67 -0.28 -16.11 -29.13
CA GLY A 67 -1.46 -16.50 -28.37
C GLY A 67 -1.33 -17.86 -27.66
N GLU A 68 -0.55 -18.80 -28.19
CA GLU A 68 -0.37 -20.11 -27.55
C GLU A 68 0.43 -20.00 -26.26
N GLU A 69 1.47 -19.17 -26.24
CA GLU A 69 2.27 -18.88 -25.06
C GLU A 69 1.42 -18.22 -23.97
N TYR A 70 0.59 -17.24 -24.35
CA TYR A 70 -0.36 -16.59 -23.45
C TYR A 70 -1.35 -17.60 -22.86
N LEU A 71 -1.95 -18.45 -23.69
CA LEU A 71 -2.89 -19.48 -23.24
C LEU A 71 -2.22 -20.51 -22.32
N LYS A 72 -0.97 -20.88 -22.58
CA LYS A 72 -0.20 -21.77 -21.71
C LYS A 72 0.04 -21.13 -20.33
N TYR A 73 0.38 -19.84 -20.30
CA TYR A 73 0.56 -19.10 -19.05
C TYR A 73 -0.74 -19.01 -18.23
N LEU A 74 -1.88 -18.73 -18.87
CA LEU A 74 -3.18 -18.70 -18.19
C LEU A 74 -3.57 -20.04 -17.56
N LYS A 75 -3.18 -21.15 -18.18
CA LYS A 75 -3.43 -22.50 -17.63
C LYS A 75 -2.53 -22.84 -16.43
N THR A 76 -1.50 -22.05 -16.17
CA THR A 76 -0.57 -22.23 -15.05
C THR A 76 -0.80 -21.28 -13.89
N LEU A 77 -1.70 -20.31 -14.05
CA LEU A 77 -2.19 -19.42 -12.99
C LEU A 77 -3.28 -20.11 -12.17
#